data_AF-A0A7W2GGS4-F1
#
_entry.id   AF-A0A7W2GGS4-F1
#
_cell.length_a   1.000
_cell.length_b   1.000
_cell.length_c   1.000
_cell.angle_alpha   90.00
_cell.angle_beta   90.00
_cell.angle_gamma   90.00
#
_symmetry.space_group_name_H-M   'P 1'
#
loop_
_entity.id
_entity.type
_entity.pdbx_description
1 polymer ?
#
loop_
_entity_poly.entity_id
_entity_poly.type
_entity_poly.pdbx_seq_one_letter_code
_entity_poly.pdbx_strand_id
1 'polypeptide(L)'
;MKQWGLLLLFCFGYQLVTAQVTTVRVMTYNILNYRNSTNECNGNTNSASSKEVALDTIVRNMQPHIICFQEVGASANNATYLLNNALNTSSATNWTTTNYTNNSFSSLTNVIAYRSDIFGLISQDVITKDVGNNNLVRVVDVARFYYKDPLLNAQSDTVIFTVLSAHFKAGSGTSNSSQRNAMAGAIIDYIENDAVDANIMLMGDFNMYASSESGYQTLIAGNGFRFEDPINSSGSWNNNSSFAAIHTQSTRNGGSNSCFSGGGLDDRFDQILCSEDIIEGEDGMVYVPNTYFAVGNDGNHFNDPLNAGTNYSVSSTVLSALYSLSDHLPVIADFDIDLQGLNTAELEVPVLENPMRQPAQLADYYLRYGLTIYTLDGRKVFEKPEGEPATVQGLPTGLYIAHWSKDGRSTTTKLMLW
;
A
#
# COMPACT_ATOMS: atom_id res chain seq x y z
N MET A 1 18.62 -64.47 20.48
CA MET A 1 18.74 -63.68 19.23
C MET A 1 17.77 -62.51 19.34
N LYS A 2 18.26 -61.29 19.59
CA LYS A 2 17.43 -60.08 19.62
C LYS A 2 17.73 -59.29 18.35
N GLN A 3 16.76 -59.22 17.44
CA GLN A 3 16.84 -58.44 16.21
C GLN A 3 16.63 -56.96 16.57
N TRP A 4 17.59 -56.11 16.22
CA TRP A 4 17.46 -54.66 16.29
C TRP A 4 17.00 -54.17 14.92
N GLY A 5 15.75 -53.70 14.84
CA GLY A 5 15.21 -53.05 13.66
C GLY A 5 15.68 -51.60 13.60
N LEU A 6 16.42 -51.24 12.56
CA LEU A 6 16.84 -49.87 12.28
C LEU A 6 15.66 -49.14 11.60
N LEU A 7 15.03 -48.19 12.28
CA LEU A 7 14.01 -47.32 11.71
C LEU A 7 14.71 -46.12 11.06
N LEU A 8 14.73 -46.06 9.72
CA LEU A 8 15.21 -44.89 8.97
C LEU A 8 14.06 -43.87 8.85
N LEU A 9 14.18 -42.76 9.58
CA LEU A 9 13.28 -41.62 9.47
C LEU A 9 13.71 -40.78 8.26
N PHE A 10 12.88 -40.73 7.21
CA PHE A 10 13.04 -39.78 6.12
C PHE A 10 12.42 -38.44 6.53
N CYS A 11 13.25 -37.45 6.87
CA CYS A 11 12.81 -36.07 7.03
C CYS A 11 12.76 -35.40 5.64
N PHE A 12 11.56 -35.24 5.09
CA PHE A 12 11.32 -34.33 3.97
C PHE A 12 11.41 -32.89 4.50
N GLY A 13 12.48 -32.17 4.15
CA GLY A 13 12.55 -30.74 4.36
C GLY A 13 11.68 -30.03 3.33
N TYR A 14 10.53 -29.52 3.74
CA TYR A 14 9.77 -28.57 2.94
C TYR A 14 10.53 -27.26 2.94
N GLN A 15 11.10 -26.86 1.79
CA GLN A 15 11.52 -25.48 1.60
C GLN A 15 10.27 -24.66 1.27
N LEU A 16 9.80 -23.89 2.24
CA LEU A 16 8.81 -22.86 2.00
C LEU A 16 9.49 -21.76 1.20
N VAL A 17 9.10 -21.59 -0.06
CA VAL A 17 9.44 -20.40 -0.84
C VAL A 17 8.58 -19.28 -0.30
N THR A 18 9.16 -18.38 0.49
CA THR A 18 8.49 -17.13 0.87
C THR A 18 8.59 -16.18 -0.32
N ALA A 19 7.46 -15.58 -0.73
CA ALA A 19 7.49 -14.44 -1.64
C ALA A 19 8.42 -13.37 -1.05
N GLN A 20 9.25 -12.75 -1.89
CA GLN A 20 10.06 -11.63 -1.45
C GLN A 20 9.13 -10.43 -1.34
N VAL A 21 9.10 -9.77 -0.18
CA VAL A 21 8.27 -8.58 0.03
C VAL A 21 9.13 -7.36 0.28
N THR A 22 8.57 -6.19 0.00
CA THR A 22 9.09 -4.90 0.46
C THR A 22 8.01 -4.18 1.25
N THR A 23 8.40 -3.53 2.34
CA THR A 23 7.45 -2.74 3.13
C THR A 23 7.42 -1.30 2.65
N VAL A 24 6.22 -0.78 2.43
CA VAL A 24 5.95 0.64 2.22
C VAL A 24 5.12 1.19 3.37
N ARG A 25 5.11 2.51 3.51
CA ARG A 25 4.48 3.23 4.62
C ARG A 25 3.62 4.33 4.04
N VAL A 26 2.38 4.41 4.45
CA VAL A 26 1.48 5.49 4.06
C VAL A 26 1.19 6.38 5.26
N MET A 27 0.84 7.64 5.00
CA MET A 27 0.50 8.62 6.03
C MET A 27 -0.73 9.43 5.59
N THR A 28 -1.67 9.66 6.48
CA THR A 28 -2.66 10.73 6.32
C THR A 28 -2.44 11.81 7.36
N TYR A 29 -2.55 13.07 6.96
CA TYR A 29 -2.31 14.18 7.87
C TYR A 29 -3.10 15.45 7.49
N ASN A 30 -4.08 15.81 8.32
CA ASN A 30 -4.64 17.16 8.29
C ASN A 30 -3.60 18.16 8.85
N ILE A 31 -3.14 19.07 7.99
CA ILE A 31 -2.07 20.02 8.32
C ILE A 31 -2.60 21.43 8.63
N LEU A 32 -3.89 21.56 8.98
CA LEU A 32 -4.58 22.76 9.48
C LEU A 32 -4.33 24.04 8.67
N ASN A 33 -5.25 24.41 7.80
CA ASN A 33 -5.23 25.67 7.03
C ASN A 33 -3.84 26.02 6.42
N TYR A 34 -3.13 25.03 5.88
CA TYR A 34 -1.78 25.23 5.35
C TYR A 34 -1.81 26.18 4.15
N ARG A 35 -1.15 27.34 4.27
CA ARG A 35 -1.16 28.41 3.24
C ARG A 35 -2.57 28.83 2.82
N ASN A 36 -3.55 28.65 3.71
CA ASN A 36 -4.87 29.28 3.62
C ASN A 36 -4.97 30.34 4.72
N SER A 37 -5.15 31.60 4.35
CA SER A 37 -5.24 32.70 5.33
C SER A 37 -6.70 33.05 5.62
N THR A 38 -7.10 32.91 6.88
CA THR A 38 -8.35 33.43 7.44
C THR A 38 -8.06 34.48 8.51
N ASN A 39 -9.09 35.02 9.17
CA ASN A 39 -8.89 35.93 10.29
C ASN A 39 -8.19 35.23 11.45
N GLU A 40 -8.60 34.00 11.73
CA GLU A 40 -8.14 33.16 12.83
C GLU A 40 -6.81 32.48 12.49
N CYS A 41 -6.66 31.99 11.26
CA CYS A 41 -5.49 31.29 10.73
C CYS A 41 -4.72 32.19 9.76
N ASN A 42 -3.79 32.99 10.26
CA ASN A 42 -2.97 33.91 9.45
C ASN A 42 -1.47 33.68 9.70
N GLY A 43 -0.59 34.46 9.09
CA GLY A 43 0.87 34.28 9.24
C GLY A 43 1.39 34.34 10.68
N ASN A 44 0.68 34.98 11.61
CA ASN A 44 1.08 35.07 13.01
C ASN A 44 0.61 33.86 13.84
N THR A 45 -0.57 33.32 13.52
CA THR A 45 -1.19 32.22 14.25
C THR A 45 -0.96 30.86 13.59
N ASN A 46 -0.69 30.83 12.29
CA ASN A 46 -0.61 29.62 11.48
C ASN A 46 0.45 29.78 10.38
N SER A 47 1.68 30.16 10.77
CA SER A 47 2.79 30.43 9.85
C SER A 47 3.10 29.22 8.95
N ALA A 48 3.01 29.43 7.63
CA ALA A 48 3.33 28.39 6.65
C ALA A 48 4.79 27.93 6.74
N SER A 49 5.75 28.85 6.96
CA SER A 49 7.17 28.49 7.06
C SER A 49 7.48 27.67 8.32
N SER A 50 6.82 27.98 9.43
CA SER A 50 6.95 27.18 10.66
C SER A 50 6.36 25.78 10.47
N LYS A 51 5.21 25.67 9.79
CA LYS A 51 4.63 24.37 9.42
C LYS A 51 5.55 23.57 8.51
N GLU A 52 6.19 24.20 7.53
CA GLU A 52 7.11 23.51 6.60
C GLU A 52 8.31 22.91 7.34
N VAL A 53 8.90 23.64 8.29
CA VAL A 53 10.01 23.14 9.12
C VAL A 53 9.56 21.99 10.04
N ALA A 54 8.39 22.12 10.66
CA ALA A 54 7.82 21.06 11.48
C ALA A 54 7.49 19.82 10.64
N LEU A 55 6.94 20.01 9.44
CA LEU A 55 6.57 18.93 8.54
C LEU A 55 7.80 18.17 8.05
N ASP A 56 8.86 18.88 7.65
CA ASP A 56 10.16 18.28 7.32
C ASP A 56 10.67 17.38 8.45
N THR A 57 10.62 17.88 9.69
CA THR A 57 11.03 17.11 10.88
C THR A 57 10.20 15.83 11.03
N ILE A 58 8.87 15.93 10.92
CA ILE A 58 7.96 14.78 11.09
C ILE A 58 8.18 13.76 9.97
N VAL A 59 8.16 14.19 8.71
CA VAL A 59 8.30 13.30 7.54
C VAL A 59 9.65 12.59 7.55
N ARG A 60 10.74 13.28 7.89
CA ARG A 60 12.08 12.66 7.99
C ARG A 60 12.15 11.58 9.07
N ASN A 61 11.45 11.74 10.19
CA ASN A 61 11.46 10.77 11.27
C ASN A 61 10.51 9.60 10.99
N MET A 62 9.38 9.84 10.34
CA MET A 62 8.38 8.81 10.07
C MET A 62 8.64 8.03 8.78
N GLN A 63 9.37 8.61 7.84
CA GLN A 63 9.75 8.03 6.55
C GLN A 63 8.56 7.42 5.76
N PRO A 64 7.44 8.15 5.59
CA PRO A 64 6.37 7.66 4.72
C PRO A 64 6.82 7.65 3.26
N HIS A 65 6.11 6.87 2.46
CA HIS A 65 6.30 6.73 1.02
C HIS A 65 5.15 7.35 0.21
N ILE A 66 3.95 7.42 0.81
CA ILE A 66 2.78 8.17 0.32
C ILE A 66 2.21 8.99 1.48
N ILE A 67 1.81 10.23 1.22
CA ILE A 67 1.16 11.11 2.18
C ILE A 67 -0.10 11.72 1.57
N CYS A 68 -1.25 11.57 2.24
CA CYS A 68 -2.48 12.28 1.94
C CYS A 68 -2.60 13.47 2.90
N PHE A 69 -2.41 14.69 2.38
CA PHE A 69 -2.59 15.92 3.15
C PHE A 69 -4.01 16.44 3.02
N GLN A 70 -4.60 16.85 4.14
CA GLN A 70 -5.86 17.60 4.17
C GLN A 70 -5.60 19.04 4.63
N GLU A 71 -6.52 19.94 4.29
CA GLU A 71 -6.44 21.38 4.59
C GLU A 71 -5.26 22.14 3.97
N VAL A 72 -4.88 21.75 2.75
CA VAL A 72 -4.02 22.59 1.92
C VAL A 72 -4.86 23.72 1.34
N GLY A 73 -4.41 24.98 1.37
CA GLY A 73 -5.15 26.09 0.79
C GLY A 73 -5.40 25.90 -0.71
N ALA A 74 -6.56 26.36 -1.20
CA ALA A 74 -7.04 26.18 -2.57
C ALA A 74 -6.23 26.98 -3.62
N SER A 75 -4.99 26.53 -3.86
CA SER A 75 -4.09 27.06 -4.87
C SER A 75 -3.20 25.95 -5.42
N ALA A 76 -3.11 25.85 -6.75
CA ALA A 76 -2.25 24.89 -7.43
C ALA A 76 -0.76 25.01 -7.05
N ASN A 77 -0.32 26.18 -6.56
CA ASN A 77 1.06 26.39 -6.14
C ASN A 77 1.40 25.76 -4.77
N ASN A 78 0.40 25.46 -3.94
CA ASN A 78 0.63 24.99 -2.56
C ASN A 78 1.25 23.59 -2.51
N ALA A 79 0.95 22.73 -3.48
CA ALA A 79 1.63 21.44 -3.65
C ALA A 79 3.13 21.63 -3.93
N THR A 80 3.49 22.57 -4.81
CA THR A 80 4.90 22.92 -5.09
C THR A 80 5.62 23.46 -3.86
N TYR A 81 4.95 24.25 -3.01
CA TYR A 81 5.54 24.71 -1.75
C TYR A 81 5.78 23.56 -0.76
N LEU A 82 4.83 22.62 -0.61
CA LEU A 82 5.05 21.41 0.20
C LEU A 82 6.28 20.63 -0.28
N LEU A 83 6.38 20.43 -1.60
CA LEU A 83 7.53 19.73 -2.19
C LEU A 83 8.83 20.46 -1.87
N ASN A 84 8.94 21.74 -2.18
CA ASN A 84 10.21 22.45 -2.09
C ASN A 84 10.65 22.75 -0.65
N ASN A 85 9.70 22.96 0.26
CA ASN A 85 9.98 23.47 1.59
C ASN A 85 9.90 22.42 2.70
N ALA A 86 9.24 21.28 2.46
CA ALA A 86 9.05 20.24 3.47
C ALA A 86 9.44 18.82 3.03
N LEU A 87 9.27 18.45 1.75
CA LEU A 87 9.45 17.07 1.31
C LEU A 87 10.76 16.80 0.57
N ASN A 88 11.16 17.70 -0.34
CA ASN A 88 12.39 17.62 -1.14
C ASN A 88 13.49 18.55 -0.58
N THR A 89 13.68 18.52 0.73
CA THR A 89 14.70 19.32 1.43
C THR A 89 15.98 18.49 1.58
N SER A 90 17.15 19.15 1.54
CA SER A 90 18.56 18.73 1.79
C SER A 90 19.02 17.24 1.93
N SER A 91 18.20 16.28 2.37
CA SER A 91 18.50 14.83 2.43
C SER A 91 17.39 13.90 1.91
N ALA A 92 16.20 14.42 1.58
CA ALA A 92 15.12 13.67 0.95
C ALA A 92 14.90 14.22 -0.45
N THR A 93 14.99 13.36 -1.45
CA THR A 93 14.75 13.69 -2.85
C THR A 93 13.74 12.70 -3.42
N ASN A 94 13.09 13.03 -4.52
CA ASN A 94 12.14 12.17 -5.27
C ASN A 94 10.68 12.22 -4.81
N TRP A 95 10.27 13.16 -3.95
CA TRP A 95 8.84 13.42 -3.76
C TRP A 95 8.26 14.17 -4.97
N THR A 96 7.04 13.80 -5.34
CA THR A 96 6.17 14.57 -6.25
C THR A 96 4.75 14.55 -5.71
N THR A 97 3.83 15.27 -6.33
CA THR A 97 2.40 15.28 -5.97
C THR A 97 1.52 14.91 -7.15
N THR A 98 0.28 14.54 -6.84
CA THR A 98 -0.82 14.59 -7.80
C THR A 98 -1.12 16.02 -8.23
N ASN A 99 -1.90 16.18 -9.31
CA ASN A 99 -2.35 17.47 -9.81
C ASN A 99 -3.39 18.09 -8.86
N TYR A 100 -3.43 19.41 -8.84
CA TYR A 100 -4.41 20.18 -8.06
C TYR A 100 -5.85 19.96 -8.52
N THR A 101 -6.74 19.76 -7.56
CA THR A 101 -8.17 19.51 -7.73
C THR A 101 -8.98 20.38 -6.75
N ASN A 102 -10.16 20.83 -7.17
CA ASN A 102 -11.08 21.63 -6.35
C ASN A 102 -12.49 21.62 -6.97
N ASN A 103 -13.53 21.90 -6.18
CA ASN A 103 -14.92 22.06 -6.64
C ASN A 103 -15.29 23.53 -6.96
N SER A 104 -14.29 24.40 -7.19
CA SER A 104 -14.38 25.85 -7.42
C SER A 104 -14.80 26.74 -6.24
N PHE A 105 -15.21 26.18 -5.09
CA PHE A 105 -15.66 26.97 -3.94
C PHE A 105 -15.04 26.56 -2.61
N SER A 106 -14.43 25.38 -2.50
CA SER A 106 -13.70 25.01 -1.30
C SER A 106 -12.44 25.87 -1.16
N SER A 107 -12.24 26.49 0.00
CA SER A 107 -10.99 27.20 0.34
C SER A 107 -9.84 26.26 0.70
N LEU A 108 -10.16 24.99 0.93
CA LEU A 108 -9.24 23.93 1.35
C LEU A 108 -9.34 22.74 0.38
N THR A 109 -8.21 22.13 0.08
CA THR A 109 -8.06 21.00 -0.82
C THR A 109 -7.24 19.90 -0.16
N ASN A 110 -7.19 18.74 -0.79
CA ASN A 110 -6.25 17.69 -0.43
C ASN A 110 -5.05 17.73 -1.38
N VAL A 111 -3.96 17.09 -0.98
CA VAL A 111 -2.80 16.84 -1.84
C VAL A 111 -2.28 15.45 -1.53
N ILE A 112 -2.15 14.60 -2.55
CA ILE A 112 -1.48 13.31 -2.43
C ILE A 112 -0.03 13.50 -2.88
N ALA A 113 0.90 13.37 -1.94
CA ALA A 113 2.34 13.37 -2.20
C ALA A 113 2.87 11.93 -2.17
N TYR A 114 3.81 11.60 -3.05
CA TYR A 114 4.38 10.26 -3.10
C TYR A 114 5.84 10.26 -3.55
N ARG A 115 6.55 9.19 -3.18
CA ARG A 115 7.92 8.89 -3.61
C ARG A 115 7.92 8.40 -5.05
N SER A 116 8.28 9.28 -5.99
CA SER A 116 8.33 9.00 -7.43
C SER A 116 9.42 8.03 -7.85
N ASP A 117 10.39 7.75 -6.98
CA ASP A 117 11.38 6.69 -7.14
C ASP A 117 10.83 5.30 -6.79
N ILE A 118 9.74 5.23 -6.01
CA ILE A 118 9.12 3.98 -5.53
C ILE A 118 7.83 3.68 -6.28
N PHE A 119 7.04 4.71 -6.60
CA PHE A 119 5.74 4.56 -7.24
C PHE A 119 5.67 5.32 -8.56
N GLY A 120 4.90 4.79 -9.50
CA GLY A 120 4.43 5.52 -10.67
C GLY A 120 2.94 5.78 -10.58
N LEU A 121 2.51 6.97 -11.01
CA LEU A 121 1.10 7.33 -11.13
C LEU A 121 0.56 6.81 -12.48
N ILE A 122 -0.48 5.99 -12.45
CA ILE A 122 -1.21 5.50 -13.63
C ILE A 122 -2.22 6.54 -14.08
N SER A 123 -3.09 6.95 -13.15
CA SER A 123 -4.17 7.89 -13.41
C SER A 123 -4.53 8.66 -12.13
N GLN A 124 -5.23 9.77 -12.33
CA GLN A 124 -5.81 10.57 -11.28
C GLN A 124 -7.22 10.96 -11.68
N ASP A 125 -8.15 10.83 -10.74
CA ASP A 125 -9.53 11.27 -10.86
C ASP A 125 -9.93 12.15 -9.68
N VAL A 126 -11.15 12.69 -9.75
CA VAL A 126 -11.73 13.52 -8.69
C VAL A 126 -13.22 13.26 -8.56
N ILE A 127 -13.66 12.91 -7.35
CA ILE A 127 -15.08 12.75 -7.03
C ILE A 127 -15.61 14.12 -6.58
N THR A 128 -16.54 14.68 -7.35
CA THR A 128 -17.09 16.04 -7.12
C THR A 128 -18.59 16.04 -6.83
N LYS A 129 -19.27 14.91 -7.04
CA LYS A 129 -20.72 14.78 -6.95
C LYS A 129 -21.11 13.66 -6.00
N ASP A 130 -22.23 13.83 -5.30
CA ASP A 130 -22.90 12.71 -4.62
C ASP A 130 -23.72 11.85 -5.59
N VAL A 131 -24.25 10.74 -5.11
CA VAL A 131 -25.13 9.81 -5.85
C VAL A 131 -26.40 10.48 -6.41
N GLY A 132 -26.78 11.64 -5.87
CA GLY A 132 -27.89 12.47 -6.34
C GLY A 132 -27.47 13.55 -7.34
N ASN A 133 -26.22 13.53 -7.81
CA ASN A 133 -25.60 14.51 -8.70
C ASN A 133 -25.49 15.94 -8.12
N ASN A 134 -25.55 16.10 -6.80
CA ASN A 134 -25.29 17.36 -6.11
C ASN A 134 -23.78 17.54 -5.88
N ASN A 135 -23.30 18.79 -5.84
CA ASN A 135 -21.89 19.05 -5.55
C ASN A 135 -21.56 18.60 -4.11
N LEU A 136 -20.48 17.83 -3.97
CA LEU A 136 -19.89 17.57 -2.67
C LEU A 136 -19.31 18.87 -2.10
N VAL A 137 -19.41 19.03 -0.78
CA VAL A 137 -18.86 20.19 -0.07
C VAL A 137 -17.35 20.31 -0.23
N ARG A 138 -16.67 19.17 -0.40
CA ARG A 138 -15.23 19.03 -0.63
C ARG A 138 -15.04 17.87 -1.62
N VAL A 139 -14.06 17.98 -2.49
CA VAL A 139 -13.73 16.91 -3.44
C VAL A 139 -13.01 15.76 -2.73
N VAL A 140 -13.09 14.57 -3.30
CA VAL A 140 -12.24 13.43 -2.94
C VAL A 140 -11.26 13.21 -4.09
N ASP A 141 -9.97 13.16 -3.76
CA ASP A 141 -8.93 12.92 -4.76
C ASP A 141 -8.69 11.44 -4.88
N VAL A 142 -8.60 10.94 -6.11
CA VAL A 142 -8.32 9.54 -6.40
C VAL A 142 -7.03 9.46 -7.20
N ALA A 143 -6.10 8.63 -6.75
CA ALA A 143 -4.83 8.40 -7.44
C ALA A 143 -4.55 6.90 -7.51
N ARG A 144 -4.33 6.44 -8.75
CA ARG A 144 -4.02 5.04 -9.04
C ARG A 144 -2.53 4.89 -9.27
N PHE A 145 -1.88 4.03 -8.51
CA PHE A 145 -0.43 3.85 -8.50
C PHE A 145 -0.04 2.43 -8.91
N TYR A 146 1.18 2.29 -9.40
CA TYR A 146 1.88 1.01 -9.44
C TYR A 146 3.20 1.09 -8.67
N TYR A 147 3.60 -0.02 -8.07
CA TYR A 147 4.92 -0.16 -7.47
C TYR A 147 6.00 -0.32 -8.56
N LYS A 148 7.10 0.44 -8.47
CA LYS A 148 8.22 0.34 -9.40
C LYS A 148 9.15 -0.79 -8.98
N ASP A 149 8.69 -2.02 -9.21
CA ASP A 149 9.50 -3.20 -8.94
C ASP A 149 10.88 -3.10 -9.61
N PRO A 150 11.99 -3.41 -8.91
CA PRO A 150 13.33 -3.39 -9.51
C PRO A 150 13.49 -4.28 -10.74
N LEU A 151 12.66 -5.31 -10.90
CA LEU A 151 12.62 -6.24 -12.04
C LEU A 151 11.55 -5.87 -13.09
N LEU A 152 10.80 -4.77 -12.87
CA LEU A 152 9.75 -4.31 -13.76
C LEU A 152 10.29 -4.04 -15.17
N ASN A 153 9.69 -4.69 -16.15
CA ASN A 153 9.92 -4.54 -17.57
C ASN A 153 8.59 -4.52 -18.34
N ALA A 154 8.64 -4.25 -19.65
CA ALA A 154 7.44 -4.07 -20.47
C ALA A 154 6.55 -5.33 -20.60
N GLN A 155 6.99 -6.50 -20.12
CA GLN A 155 6.25 -7.75 -20.16
C GLN A 155 5.90 -8.30 -18.76
N SER A 156 6.29 -7.61 -17.68
CA SER A 156 6.05 -8.05 -16.31
C SER A 156 4.93 -7.25 -15.64
N ASP A 157 4.20 -7.91 -14.74
CA ASP A 157 3.15 -7.29 -13.93
C ASP A 157 3.69 -6.80 -12.58
N THR A 158 3.01 -5.86 -11.93
CA THR A 158 3.38 -5.37 -10.60
C THR A 158 2.14 -4.96 -9.82
N VAL A 159 2.29 -4.77 -8.52
CA VAL A 159 1.18 -4.40 -7.65
C VAL A 159 0.66 -3.01 -8.04
N ILE A 160 -0.64 -2.96 -8.30
CA ILE A 160 -1.41 -1.76 -8.58
C ILE A 160 -2.37 -1.53 -7.42
N PHE A 161 -2.54 -0.26 -7.03
CA PHE A 161 -3.44 0.11 -5.95
C PHE A 161 -3.97 1.53 -6.12
N THR A 162 -5.14 1.78 -5.56
CA THR A 162 -5.80 3.09 -5.58
C THR A 162 -5.80 3.71 -4.18
N VAL A 163 -5.44 4.99 -4.10
CA VAL A 163 -5.52 5.81 -2.89
C VAL A 163 -6.57 6.89 -3.09
N LEU A 164 -7.56 6.93 -2.21
CA LEU A 164 -8.53 8.00 -2.09
C LEU A 164 -8.15 8.90 -0.91
N SER A 165 -7.99 10.20 -1.15
CA SER A 165 -7.78 11.20 -0.10
C SER A 165 -9.04 12.03 0.11
N ALA A 166 -9.60 11.98 1.31
CA ALA A 166 -10.82 12.70 1.65
C ALA A 166 -10.63 13.63 2.86
N HIS A 167 -11.31 14.78 2.81
CA HIS A 167 -11.58 15.58 3.99
C HIS A 167 -13.10 15.73 4.06
N PHE A 168 -13.73 14.95 4.91
CA PHE A 168 -15.18 14.91 5.06
C PHE A 168 -15.74 16.19 5.68
N LYS A 169 -17.06 16.40 5.62
CA LYS A 169 -17.68 17.59 6.21
C LYS A 169 -17.39 17.70 7.71
N ALA A 170 -16.69 18.76 8.11
CA ALA A 170 -16.44 19.09 9.51
C ALA A 170 -17.69 19.55 10.28
N GLY A 171 -17.63 19.42 11.61
CA GLY A 171 -18.65 19.88 12.54
C GLY A 171 -19.66 18.80 12.97
N SER A 172 -20.35 19.06 14.08
CA SER A 172 -21.30 18.13 14.68
C SER A 172 -22.75 18.38 14.21
N GLY A 173 -23.66 17.45 14.56
CA GLY A 173 -25.08 17.57 14.26
C GLY A 173 -25.50 17.05 12.88
N THR A 174 -26.81 16.85 12.72
CA THR A 174 -27.40 16.06 11.62
C THR A 174 -27.07 16.59 10.23
N SER A 175 -27.06 17.92 10.03
CA SER A 175 -26.75 18.49 8.71
C SER A 175 -25.32 18.15 8.26
N ASN A 176 -24.37 18.14 9.20
CA ASN A 176 -22.97 17.82 8.88
C ASN A 176 -22.81 16.32 8.65
N SER A 177 -23.39 15.48 9.50
CA SER A 177 -23.35 14.01 9.33
C SER A 177 -24.04 13.56 8.03
N SER A 178 -25.13 14.20 7.61
CA SER A 178 -25.77 13.91 6.32
C SER A 178 -24.87 14.25 5.12
N GLN A 179 -24.09 15.33 5.19
CA GLN A 179 -23.11 15.66 4.15
C GLN A 179 -21.95 14.66 4.14
N ARG A 180 -21.48 14.21 5.31
CA ARG A 180 -20.50 13.12 5.39
C ARG A 180 -21.03 11.82 4.78
N ASN A 181 -22.30 11.51 5.02
CA ASN A 181 -22.96 10.36 4.40
C ASN A 181 -23.05 10.46 2.88
N ALA A 182 -23.34 11.65 2.34
CA ALA A 182 -23.36 11.87 0.89
C ALA A 182 -21.97 11.69 0.27
N MET A 183 -20.91 12.16 0.95
CA MET A 183 -19.52 11.93 0.54
C MET A 183 -19.13 10.45 0.59
N ALA A 184 -19.50 9.74 1.66
CA ALA A 184 -19.25 8.31 1.80
C ALA A 184 -19.95 7.51 0.68
N GLY A 185 -21.21 7.83 0.40
CA GLY A 185 -21.95 7.22 -0.70
C GLY A 185 -21.31 7.47 -2.06
N ALA A 186 -20.79 8.68 -2.30
CA ALA A 186 -20.06 9.00 -3.54
C ALA A 186 -18.77 8.20 -3.70
N ILE A 187 -18.06 7.94 -2.59
CA ILE A 187 -16.84 7.11 -2.59
C ILE A 187 -17.19 5.66 -2.94
N ILE A 188 -18.20 5.08 -2.29
CA ILE A 188 -18.63 3.70 -2.57
C ILE A 188 -19.14 3.58 -4.01
N ASP A 189 -19.94 4.55 -4.48
CA ASP A 189 -20.43 4.58 -5.86
C ASP A 189 -19.28 4.63 -6.89
N TYR A 190 -18.26 5.46 -6.67
CA TYR A 190 -17.07 5.49 -7.52
C TYR A 190 -16.33 4.14 -7.51
N ILE A 191 -16.20 3.51 -6.33
CA ILE A 191 -15.49 2.23 -6.24
C ILE A 191 -16.25 1.12 -6.98
N GLU A 192 -17.56 1.05 -6.82
CA GLU A 192 -18.38 -0.01 -7.42
C GLU A 192 -18.57 0.15 -8.94
N ASN A 193 -18.46 1.37 -9.46
CA ASN A 193 -18.74 1.65 -10.88
C ASN A 193 -17.52 2.06 -11.72
N ASP A 194 -16.49 2.66 -11.11
CA ASP A 194 -15.36 3.27 -11.82
C ASP A 194 -13.99 2.70 -11.40
N ALA A 195 -13.80 2.32 -10.13
CA ALA A 195 -12.53 1.75 -9.70
C ALA A 195 -12.33 0.33 -10.25
N VAL A 196 -11.10 0.03 -10.66
CA VAL A 196 -10.74 -1.25 -11.30
C VAL A 196 -9.78 -2.10 -10.47
N ASP A 197 -9.30 -1.58 -9.35
CA ASP A 197 -8.30 -2.25 -8.50
C ASP A 197 -8.93 -2.97 -7.33
N ALA A 198 -8.32 -4.07 -6.91
CA ALA A 198 -8.65 -4.77 -5.67
C ALA A 198 -8.06 -4.03 -4.45
N ASN A 199 -6.80 -3.58 -4.56
CA ASN A 199 -6.13 -2.83 -3.49
C ASN A 199 -6.60 -1.38 -3.46
N ILE A 200 -7.46 -1.03 -2.50
CA ILE A 200 -7.99 0.33 -2.35
C ILE A 200 -7.82 0.82 -0.91
N MET A 201 -7.26 2.02 -0.75
CA MET A 201 -7.14 2.70 0.54
C MET A 201 -7.94 4.01 0.54
N LEU A 202 -8.74 4.24 1.59
CA LEU A 202 -9.33 5.54 1.89
C LEU A 202 -8.62 6.16 3.07
N MET A 203 -8.01 7.32 2.85
CA MET A 203 -7.15 8.01 3.79
C MET A 203 -7.66 9.43 4.00
N GLY A 204 -7.77 9.88 5.25
CA GLY A 204 -8.16 11.27 5.46
C GLY A 204 -8.64 11.65 6.84
N ASP A 205 -9.08 12.90 6.93
CA ASP A 205 -9.85 13.43 8.05
C ASP A 205 -11.35 13.20 7.78
N PHE A 206 -11.93 12.27 8.53
CA PHE A 206 -13.32 11.85 8.36
C PHE A 206 -14.30 12.72 9.14
N ASN A 207 -13.85 13.48 10.15
CA ASN A 207 -14.73 14.28 11.01
C ASN A 207 -15.93 13.49 11.59
N MET A 208 -15.77 12.17 11.77
CA MET A 208 -16.81 11.29 12.31
C MET A 208 -16.52 10.94 13.76
N TYR A 209 -17.53 11.06 14.61
CA TYR A 209 -17.36 10.95 16.07
C TYR A 209 -17.51 9.51 16.59
N ALA A 210 -18.09 8.63 15.79
CA ALA A 210 -18.32 7.23 16.13
C ALA A 210 -18.49 6.38 14.87
N SER A 211 -18.16 5.08 14.97
CA SER A 211 -18.39 4.15 13.87
C SER A 211 -19.88 3.96 13.55
N SER A 212 -20.80 4.26 14.49
CA SER A 212 -22.24 4.20 14.27
C SER A 212 -22.80 5.36 13.43
N GLU A 213 -21.99 6.36 13.09
CA GLU A 213 -22.44 7.44 12.22
C GLU A 213 -22.78 6.89 10.83
N SER A 214 -23.88 7.35 10.22
CA SER A 214 -24.38 6.78 8.97
C SER A 214 -23.34 6.82 7.85
N GLY A 215 -22.55 7.89 7.75
CA GLY A 215 -21.48 7.99 6.77
C GLY A 215 -20.37 6.97 6.98
N TYR A 216 -20.02 6.64 8.23
CA TYR A 216 -19.04 5.58 8.51
C TYR A 216 -19.64 4.22 8.16
N GLN A 217 -20.90 3.97 8.53
CA GLN A 217 -21.61 2.74 8.19
C GLN A 217 -21.73 2.54 6.66
N THR A 218 -21.93 3.60 5.88
CA THR A 218 -21.87 3.51 4.42
C THR A 218 -20.51 3.01 3.93
N LEU A 219 -19.40 3.38 4.58
CA LEU A 219 -18.07 2.93 4.19
C LEU A 219 -17.80 1.46 4.56
N ILE A 220 -18.27 0.99 5.72
CA ILE A 220 -17.83 -0.31 6.29
C ILE A 220 -18.89 -1.42 6.30
N ALA A 221 -20.17 -1.10 6.05
CA ALA A 221 -21.28 -2.05 6.20
C ALA A 221 -22.03 -2.30 4.88
N GLY A 222 -21.37 -2.08 3.74
CA GLY A 222 -21.91 -2.35 2.41
C GLY A 222 -22.10 -3.85 2.13
N ASN A 223 -23.12 -4.19 1.33
CA ASN A 223 -23.32 -5.55 0.82
C ASN A 223 -22.46 -5.86 -0.43
N GLY A 224 -21.98 -4.81 -1.11
CA GLY A 224 -21.04 -4.89 -2.22
C GLY A 224 -19.64 -4.61 -1.71
N PHE A 225 -19.05 -3.49 -2.15
CA PHE A 225 -17.78 -3.05 -1.59
C PHE A 225 -17.97 -2.55 -0.14
N ARG A 226 -17.01 -2.89 0.72
CA ARG A 226 -16.87 -2.30 2.05
C ARG A 226 -15.39 -2.14 2.37
N PHE A 227 -15.09 -1.09 3.10
CA PHE A 227 -13.79 -0.92 3.71
C PHE A 227 -13.71 -1.65 5.05
N GLU A 228 -12.50 -2.09 5.37
CA GLU A 228 -12.10 -2.64 6.66
C GLU A 228 -11.23 -1.62 7.40
N ASP A 229 -11.42 -1.54 8.72
CA ASP A 229 -10.56 -0.77 9.62
C ASP A 229 -9.41 -1.68 10.11
N PRO A 230 -8.13 -1.43 9.72
CA PRO A 230 -7.01 -2.32 10.04
C PRO A 230 -6.79 -2.57 11.53
N ILE A 231 -7.30 -1.69 12.40
CA ILE A 231 -7.20 -1.82 13.86
C ILE A 231 -8.54 -2.22 14.51
N ASN A 232 -9.55 -2.56 13.73
CA ASN A 232 -10.87 -3.05 14.17
C ASN A 232 -11.42 -2.30 15.40
N SER A 233 -11.41 -0.97 15.33
CA SER A 233 -11.64 -0.11 16.49
C SER A 233 -13.01 0.57 16.43
N SER A 234 -14.05 -0.17 16.07
CA SER A 234 -15.43 0.35 16.06
C SER A 234 -15.89 0.80 17.45
N GLY A 235 -16.55 1.96 17.53
CA GLY A 235 -17.19 2.45 18.74
C GLY A 235 -17.44 3.96 18.72
N SER A 236 -17.71 4.52 19.89
CA SER A 236 -17.87 5.97 20.10
C SER A 236 -16.53 6.57 20.50
N TRP A 237 -15.82 7.15 19.53
CA TRP A 237 -14.46 7.67 19.71
C TRP A 237 -14.45 8.98 20.50
N ASN A 238 -15.36 9.90 20.17
CA ASN A 238 -15.36 11.23 20.77
C ASN A 238 -15.47 11.20 22.30
N ASN A 239 -14.59 11.94 22.95
CA ASN A 239 -14.54 12.15 24.40
C ASN A 239 -14.67 10.85 25.19
N ASN A 240 -14.00 9.79 24.71
CA ASN A 240 -14.03 8.47 25.32
C ASN A 240 -12.62 7.95 25.58
N SER A 241 -12.23 7.88 26.85
CA SER A 241 -10.91 7.43 27.26
C SER A 241 -10.58 5.98 26.86
N SER A 242 -11.59 5.16 26.53
CA SER A 242 -11.36 3.80 26.03
C SER A 242 -10.68 3.79 24.65
N PHE A 243 -10.77 4.90 23.91
CA PHE A 243 -10.15 5.11 22.60
C PHE A 243 -8.96 6.07 22.66
N ALA A 244 -8.49 6.44 23.86
CA ALA A 244 -7.41 7.40 24.07
C ALA A 244 -6.15 7.08 23.25
N ALA A 245 -5.80 5.80 23.11
CA ALA A 245 -4.62 5.35 22.36
C ALA A 245 -4.70 5.56 20.84
N ILE A 246 -5.89 5.86 20.30
CA ILE A 246 -6.11 6.03 18.85
C ILE A 246 -6.67 7.39 18.48
N HIS A 247 -6.83 8.32 19.44
CA HIS A 247 -7.21 9.68 19.12
C HIS A 247 -6.15 10.41 18.29
N THR A 248 -6.60 11.30 17.43
CA THR A 248 -5.82 12.04 16.45
C THR A 248 -6.04 13.55 16.56
N GLN A 249 -7.13 14.00 17.20
CA GLN A 249 -7.42 15.42 17.43
C GLN A 249 -7.99 15.57 18.86
N SER A 250 -7.80 16.70 19.56
CA SER A 250 -6.89 17.81 19.25
C SER A 250 -5.55 17.68 19.97
N THR A 251 -4.45 18.12 19.36
CA THR A 251 -3.16 18.25 20.05
C THR A 251 -3.16 19.25 21.22
N ARG A 252 -4.30 19.94 21.46
CA ARG A 252 -4.45 21.05 22.40
C ARG A 252 -5.82 21.06 23.10
N ASN A 253 -5.88 21.47 24.36
CA ASN A 253 -7.16 21.70 25.07
C ASN A 253 -7.90 22.97 24.64
N GLY A 254 -7.23 23.88 23.94
CA GLY A 254 -7.72 25.21 23.55
C GLY A 254 -6.90 26.34 24.19
N GLY A 255 -6.89 27.52 23.56
CA GLY A 255 -6.31 28.75 24.13
C GLY A 255 -5.17 29.42 23.33
N SER A 256 -5.08 30.76 23.49
CA SER A 256 -4.21 31.78 22.85
C SER A 256 -4.20 31.88 21.32
N ASN A 257 -4.44 30.79 20.61
CA ASN A 257 -4.44 30.73 19.16
C ASN A 257 -5.79 30.22 18.66
N SER A 258 -6.59 31.13 18.11
CA SER A 258 -7.94 30.82 17.61
C SER A 258 -7.97 30.01 16.32
N CYS A 259 -6.81 29.73 15.70
CA CYS A 259 -6.74 28.91 14.50
C CYS A 259 -6.91 27.41 14.80
N PHE A 260 -6.42 26.94 15.95
CA PHE A 260 -6.37 25.52 16.29
C PHE A 260 -7.63 25.11 17.06
N SER A 261 -8.17 23.92 16.77
CA SER A 261 -9.23 23.32 17.57
C SER A 261 -8.72 23.00 18.98
N GLY A 262 -9.61 23.14 19.98
CA GLY A 262 -9.35 22.75 21.38
C GLY A 262 -9.90 21.35 21.70
N GLY A 263 -10.01 21.02 22.99
CA GLY A 263 -10.58 19.73 23.46
C GLY A 263 -9.57 18.78 24.10
N GLY A 264 -8.33 18.76 23.60
CA GLY A 264 -7.32 17.74 23.95
C GLY A 264 -7.48 16.49 23.07
N LEU A 265 -6.63 15.47 23.21
CA LEU A 265 -6.71 14.30 22.33
C LEU A 265 -7.93 13.44 22.67
N ASP A 266 -9.07 13.73 22.08
CA ASP A 266 -10.38 13.18 22.41
C ASP A 266 -11.22 12.73 21.21
N ASP A 267 -10.71 12.84 19.97
CA ASP A 267 -11.37 12.43 18.73
C ASP A 267 -10.48 11.54 17.85
N ARG A 268 -11.07 10.59 17.11
CA ARG A 268 -10.40 9.74 16.09
C ARG A 268 -10.87 10.14 14.68
N PHE A 269 -10.47 11.32 14.23
CA PHE A 269 -10.90 11.82 12.91
C PHE A 269 -10.03 11.34 11.77
N ASP A 270 -8.73 11.19 11.98
CA ASP A 270 -7.79 10.82 10.93
C ASP A 270 -7.71 9.30 10.84
N GLN A 271 -8.03 8.73 9.68
CA GLN A 271 -8.15 7.29 9.51
C GLN A 271 -7.57 6.80 8.17
N ILE A 272 -7.11 5.54 8.17
CA ILE A 272 -6.76 4.78 6.98
C ILE A 272 -7.65 3.54 6.99
N LEU A 273 -8.59 3.46 6.04
CA LEU A 273 -9.38 2.27 5.79
C LEU A 273 -8.90 1.57 4.52
N CYS A 274 -8.99 0.24 4.48
CA CYS A 274 -8.46 -0.58 3.39
C CYS A 274 -9.54 -1.49 2.81
N SER A 275 -9.41 -1.92 1.56
CA SER A 275 -10.23 -3.00 1.01
C SER A 275 -9.96 -4.33 1.72
N GLU A 276 -10.90 -5.26 1.64
CA GLU A 276 -10.74 -6.64 2.13
C GLU A 276 -9.50 -7.30 1.53
N ASP A 277 -9.23 -7.09 0.22
CA ASP A 277 -8.06 -7.62 -0.47
C ASP A 277 -6.72 -7.20 0.17
N ILE A 278 -6.62 -5.98 0.71
CA ILE A 278 -5.42 -5.52 1.43
C ILE A 278 -5.31 -6.16 2.82
N ILE A 279 -6.43 -6.44 3.48
CA ILE A 279 -6.42 -7.10 4.79
C ILE A 279 -6.04 -8.58 4.65
N GLU A 280 -6.51 -9.22 3.59
CA GLU A 280 -6.31 -10.64 3.32
C GLU A 280 -5.04 -10.93 2.49
N GLY A 281 -4.49 -9.91 1.82
CA GLY A 281 -3.28 -10.00 1.00
C GLY A 281 -3.52 -10.68 -0.35
N GLU A 282 -4.71 -10.53 -0.94
CA GLU A 282 -5.13 -11.30 -2.11
C GLU A 282 -4.56 -10.78 -3.44
N ASP A 283 -4.11 -9.53 -3.49
CA ASP A 283 -3.59 -8.88 -4.70
C ASP A 283 -2.19 -8.28 -4.51
N GLY A 284 -1.32 -9.01 -3.81
CA GLY A 284 0.10 -8.68 -3.66
C GLY A 284 0.42 -7.45 -2.80
N MET A 285 -0.57 -6.86 -2.13
CA MET A 285 -0.40 -5.87 -1.08
C MET A 285 -1.11 -6.33 0.18
N VAL A 286 -0.44 -6.26 1.34
CA VAL A 286 -1.04 -6.65 2.62
C VAL A 286 -0.68 -5.68 3.74
N TYR A 287 -1.64 -5.33 4.58
CA TYR A 287 -1.38 -4.53 5.79
C TYR A 287 -0.44 -5.28 6.76
N VAL A 288 0.60 -4.60 7.26
CA VAL A 288 1.52 -5.14 8.28
C VAL A 288 0.91 -4.94 9.67
N PRO A 289 0.55 -6.01 10.41
CA PRO A 289 -0.13 -5.88 11.69
C PRO A 289 0.66 -5.06 12.72
N ASN A 290 -0.07 -4.26 13.51
CA ASN A 290 0.45 -3.39 14.58
C ASN A 290 1.34 -2.23 14.11
N THR A 291 1.24 -1.84 12.83
CA THR A 291 1.94 -0.67 12.28
C THR A 291 1.04 0.53 12.08
N TYR A 292 -0.27 0.39 12.30
CA TYR A 292 -1.20 1.51 12.34
C TYR A 292 -1.06 2.28 13.65
N PHE A 293 -0.70 3.56 13.60
CA PHE A 293 -0.67 4.42 14.79
C PHE A 293 -0.84 5.92 14.49
N ALA A 294 -1.44 6.63 15.45
CA ALA A 294 -1.43 8.08 15.51
C ALA A 294 -0.10 8.56 16.11
N VAL A 295 0.76 9.16 15.29
CA VAL A 295 2.12 9.52 15.67
C VAL A 295 2.09 10.55 16.79
N GLY A 296 2.79 10.27 17.90
CA GLY A 296 2.85 11.15 19.06
C GLY A 296 1.78 10.88 20.11
N ASN A 297 0.75 10.10 19.80
CA ASN A 297 -0.23 9.67 20.81
C ASN A 297 0.33 8.50 21.62
N ASP A 298 0.48 8.68 22.92
CA ASP A 298 0.91 7.64 23.87
C ASP A 298 -0.25 7.04 24.67
N GLY A 299 -1.48 7.47 24.41
CA GLY A 299 -2.69 7.07 25.11
C GLY A 299 -2.92 7.75 26.48
N ASN A 300 -2.03 8.65 26.92
CA ASN A 300 -2.09 9.26 28.26
C ASN A 300 -2.54 10.73 28.26
N HIS A 301 -2.82 11.31 27.09
CA HIS A 301 -3.17 12.72 26.93
C HIS A 301 -4.64 12.92 26.53
N PHE A 302 -5.52 12.01 26.98
CA PHE A 302 -6.96 12.15 26.77
C PHE A 302 -7.49 13.43 27.41
N ASN A 303 -8.15 14.30 26.63
CA ASN A 303 -8.56 15.65 27.05
C ASN A 303 -7.41 16.53 27.59
N ASP A 304 -6.17 16.23 27.20
CA ASP A 304 -4.98 17.01 27.54
C ASP A 304 -4.19 17.41 26.27
N PRO A 305 -3.42 18.52 26.31
CA PRO A 305 -2.53 18.86 25.22
C PRO A 305 -1.46 17.77 25.03
N LEU A 306 -1.06 17.53 23.78
CA LEU A 306 -0.06 16.52 23.40
C LEU A 306 1.28 16.65 24.16
N ASN A 307 1.62 17.87 24.59
CA ASN A 307 2.87 18.21 25.27
C ASN A 307 2.69 18.45 26.79
N ALA A 308 1.56 18.06 27.38
CA ALA A 308 1.35 18.17 28.81
C ALA A 308 2.13 17.10 29.57
N GLY A 309 2.94 17.50 30.55
CA GLY A 309 3.71 16.54 31.32
C GLY A 309 4.77 15.82 30.47
N THR A 310 4.64 14.52 30.29
CA THR A 310 5.66 13.67 29.66
C THR A 310 5.04 12.78 28.60
N ASN A 311 5.63 12.79 27.41
CA ASN A 311 5.26 11.93 26.29
C ASN A 311 6.53 11.39 25.64
N TYR A 312 6.69 10.06 25.66
CA TYR A 312 7.87 9.35 25.13
C TYR A 312 7.57 8.54 23.87
N SER A 313 6.38 8.68 23.28
CA SER A 313 6.01 7.97 22.04
C SER A 313 6.91 8.35 20.86
N VAL A 314 7.46 9.57 20.87
CA VAL A 314 8.41 10.10 19.90
C VAL A 314 9.46 10.96 20.59
N SER A 315 10.51 11.36 19.86
CA SER A 315 11.50 12.30 20.39
C SER A 315 10.87 13.67 20.71
N SER A 316 11.43 14.41 21.66
CA SER A 316 10.93 15.74 22.04
C SER A 316 10.91 16.73 20.86
N THR A 317 11.85 16.59 19.92
CA THR A 317 11.89 17.36 18.68
C THR A 317 10.67 17.07 17.80
N VAL A 318 10.33 15.78 17.60
CA VAL A 318 9.15 15.38 16.81
C VAL A 318 7.87 15.77 17.53
N LEU A 319 7.78 15.59 18.85
CA LEU A 319 6.63 16.00 19.65
C LEU A 319 6.35 17.50 19.55
N SER A 320 7.40 18.32 19.61
CA SER A 320 7.29 19.78 19.44
C SER A 320 6.83 20.14 18.03
N ALA A 321 7.35 19.44 17.02
CA ALA A 321 6.92 19.62 15.63
C ALA A 321 5.43 19.30 15.46
N LEU A 322 4.96 18.15 15.96
CA LEU A 322 3.56 17.73 15.93
C LEU A 322 2.65 18.78 16.57
N TYR A 323 2.96 19.19 17.81
CA TYR A 323 2.18 20.20 18.54
C TYR A 323 2.15 21.56 17.82
N SER A 324 3.25 21.95 17.17
CA SER A 324 3.35 23.23 16.48
C SER A 324 2.67 23.26 15.10
N LEU A 325 2.59 22.10 14.44
CA LEU A 325 2.15 22.00 13.05
C LEU A 325 0.62 22.03 12.95
N SER A 326 -0.08 21.17 13.68
CA SER A 326 -1.52 20.98 13.50
C SER A 326 -2.22 20.70 14.84
N ASP A 327 -3.52 20.93 14.88
CA ASP A 327 -4.42 20.35 15.89
C ASP A 327 -4.65 18.85 15.66
N HIS A 328 -4.24 18.29 14.53
CA HIS A 328 -4.25 16.86 14.27
C HIS A 328 -2.89 16.18 14.45
N LEU A 329 -2.90 14.87 14.62
CA LEU A 329 -1.74 13.98 14.52
C LEU A 329 -1.76 13.22 13.18
N PRO A 330 -0.60 12.96 12.56
CA PRO A 330 -0.54 12.09 11.41
C PRO A 330 -0.84 10.65 11.83
N VAL A 331 -1.60 9.95 11.00
CA VAL A 331 -1.81 8.50 11.14
C VAL A 331 -1.02 7.80 10.06
N ILE A 332 -0.26 6.78 10.45
CA ILE A 332 0.56 5.98 9.53
C ILE A 332 0.22 4.50 9.65
N ALA A 333 0.48 3.74 8.59
CA ALA A 333 0.40 2.29 8.54
C ALA A 333 1.40 1.76 7.50
N ASP A 334 1.93 0.55 7.74
CA ASP A 334 2.84 -0.14 6.84
C ASP A 334 2.11 -1.24 6.06
N PHE A 335 2.55 -1.45 4.82
CA PHE A 335 2.01 -2.43 3.89
C PHE A 335 3.15 -3.16 3.22
N ASP A 336 3.11 -4.48 3.23
CA ASP A 336 4.03 -5.31 2.46
C ASP A 336 3.50 -5.42 1.03
N ILE A 337 4.40 -5.26 0.08
CA ILE A 337 4.18 -5.41 -1.36
C ILE A 337 4.99 -6.60 -1.82
N ASP A 338 4.33 -7.55 -2.47
CA ASP A 338 4.97 -8.69 -3.13
C ASP A 338 5.85 -8.20 -4.27
N LEU A 339 7.13 -8.57 -4.21
CA LEU A 339 8.08 -8.33 -5.26
C LEU A 339 7.99 -9.43 -6.31
N GLN A 340 8.29 -9.06 -7.55
CA GLN A 340 8.49 -10.05 -8.60
C GLN A 340 9.62 -11.00 -8.20
N GLY A 341 9.31 -12.29 -8.14
CA GLY A 341 10.33 -13.32 -8.00
C GLY A 341 11.08 -13.52 -9.32
N LEU A 342 12.39 -13.81 -9.23
CA LEU A 342 13.13 -14.43 -10.33
C LEU A 342 12.68 -15.88 -10.48
N ASN A 343 11.46 -16.11 -10.97
CA ASN A 343 11.01 -17.45 -11.30
C ASN A 343 11.72 -17.91 -12.58
N THR A 344 12.81 -18.66 -12.42
CA THR A 344 13.25 -19.56 -13.49
C THR A 344 12.22 -20.69 -13.54
N ALA A 345 11.21 -20.57 -14.39
CA ALA A 345 10.40 -21.72 -14.76
C ALA A 345 11.33 -22.74 -15.42
N GLU A 346 11.88 -23.66 -14.63
CA GLU A 346 12.73 -24.74 -15.12
C GLU A 346 11.90 -25.58 -16.10
N LEU A 347 12.50 -25.97 -17.22
CA LEU A 347 11.80 -26.79 -18.19
C LEU A 347 11.53 -28.16 -17.57
N GLU A 348 10.28 -28.41 -17.15
CA GLU A 348 9.86 -29.74 -16.75
C GLU A 348 9.91 -30.68 -17.96
N VAL A 349 10.81 -31.65 -17.90
CA VAL A 349 10.99 -32.66 -18.94
C VAL A 349 10.19 -33.92 -18.60
N PRO A 350 9.66 -34.63 -19.61
CA PRO A 350 9.03 -35.93 -19.37
C PRO A 350 9.94 -36.88 -18.62
N VAL A 351 9.35 -37.70 -17.74
CA VAL A 351 10.04 -38.86 -17.18
C VAL A 351 10.35 -39.83 -18.32
N LEU A 352 11.63 -39.94 -18.68
CA LEU A 352 12.09 -40.98 -19.60
C LEU A 352 12.44 -42.24 -18.84
N GLU A 353 12.18 -43.38 -19.47
CA GLU A 353 12.76 -44.64 -19.03
C GLU A 353 14.29 -44.51 -19.05
N ASN A 354 14.90 -44.72 -17.89
CA ASN A 354 16.34 -44.62 -17.72
C ASN A 354 16.81 -45.80 -16.86
N PRO A 355 17.45 -46.82 -17.46
CA PRO A 355 18.02 -46.84 -18.81
C PRO A 355 16.99 -46.99 -19.94
N MET A 356 17.16 -46.23 -21.02
CA MET A 356 16.32 -46.29 -22.23
C MET A 356 16.80 -47.42 -23.14
N ARG A 357 15.89 -48.34 -23.48
CA ARG A 357 16.17 -49.45 -24.41
C ARG A 357 16.01 -49.01 -25.86
N GLN A 358 16.97 -49.33 -26.71
CA GLN A 358 16.92 -49.05 -28.13
C GLN A 358 16.29 -50.22 -28.93
N PRO A 359 15.50 -49.96 -30.00
CA PRO A 359 15.08 -48.64 -30.48
C PRO A 359 13.99 -48.02 -29.60
N ALA A 360 14.14 -46.73 -29.26
CA ALA A 360 13.14 -45.97 -28.50
C ALA A 360 12.49 -44.93 -29.42
N GLN A 361 11.17 -45.05 -29.64
CA GLN A 361 10.42 -44.03 -30.36
C GLN A 361 10.08 -42.85 -29.45
N LEU A 362 10.45 -41.65 -29.89
CA LEU A 362 10.09 -40.38 -29.27
C LEU A 362 8.96 -39.74 -30.07
N ALA A 363 7.73 -40.18 -29.80
CA ALA A 363 6.49 -39.71 -30.40
C ALA A 363 5.50 -39.19 -29.33
N ASP A 364 4.29 -38.81 -29.75
CA ASP A 364 3.19 -38.37 -28.87
C ASP A 364 3.57 -37.22 -27.93
N TYR A 365 3.61 -37.47 -26.61
CA TYR A 365 3.95 -36.48 -25.59
C TYR A 365 5.35 -35.88 -25.82
N TYR A 366 6.29 -36.66 -26.34
CA TYR A 366 7.66 -36.22 -26.63
C TYR A 366 7.77 -35.33 -27.87
N LEU A 367 6.73 -35.23 -28.71
CA LEU A 367 6.73 -34.33 -29.87
C LEU A 367 6.92 -32.88 -29.43
N ARG A 368 6.40 -32.51 -28.26
CA ARG A 368 6.44 -31.13 -27.73
C ARG A 368 7.81 -30.67 -27.23
N TYR A 369 8.85 -31.48 -27.39
CA TYR A 369 10.20 -31.17 -26.90
C TYR A 369 11.24 -31.45 -27.99
N GLY A 370 12.23 -30.58 -28.13
CA GLY A 370 13.49 -30.91 -28.77
C GLY A 370 14.36 -31.77 -27.85
N LEU A 371 15.12 -32.70 -28.41
CA LEU A 371 16.09 -33.53 -27.69
C LEU A 371 17.39 -33.64 -28.49
N THR A 372 18.50 -33.31 -27.85
CA THR A 372 19.84 -33.60 -28.35
C THR A 372 20.58 -34.49 -27.37
N ILE A 373 21.18 -35.59 -27.85
CA ILE A 373 21.97 -36.49 -27.00
C ILE A 373 23.45 -36.26 -27.30
N TYR A 374 24.22 -36.03 -26.24
CA TYR A 374 25.66 -35.87 -26.26
C TYR A 374 26.34 -37.02 -25.51
N THR A 375 27.49 -37.43 -26.03
CA THR A 375 28.48 -38.20 -25.27
C THR A 375 29.05 -37.37 -24.11
N LEU A 376 29.70 -38.00 -23.14
CA LEU A 376 30.26 -37.31 -21.96
C LEU A 376 31.39 -36.33 -22.31
N ASP A 377 32.06 -36.52 -23.44
CA ASP A 377 33.05 -35.60 -24.02
C ASP A 377 32.43 -34.47 -24.86
N GLY A 378 31.08 -34.39 -24.93
CA GLY A 378 30.37 -33.29 -25.55
C GLY A 378 30.10 -33.46 -27.06
N ARG A 379 30.41 -34.61 -27.66
CA ARG A 379 30.06 -34.88 -29.06
C ARG A 379 28.57 -35.21 -29.20
N LYS A 380 27.86 -34.46 -30.05
CA LYS A 380 26.46 -34.72 -30.43
C LYS A 380 26.37 -36.06 -31.19
N VAL A 381 25.48 -36.94 -30.74
CA VAL A 381 25.26 -38.27 -31.34
C VAL A 381 23.83 -38.51 -31.82
N PHE A 382 22.89 -37.68 -31.38
CA PHE A 382 21.49 -37.73 -31.82
C PHE A 382 20.86 -36.35 -31.67
N GLU A 383 19.89 -36.03 -32.54
CA GLU A 383 19.11 -34.80 -32.52
C GLU A 383 17.70 -35.09 -33.00
N LYS A 384 16.75 -34.53 -32.28
CA LYS A 384 15.32 -34.50 -32.59
C LYS A 384 14.85 -33.05 -32.41
N PRO A 385 14.43 -32.37 -33.49
CA PRO A 385 13.78 -31.06 -33.36
C PRO A 385 12.47 -31.12 -32.57
N GLU A 386 12.08 -29.98 -32.00
CA GLU A 386 10.75 -29.81 -31.42
C GLU A 386 9.67 -29.95 -32.50
N GLY A 387 8.56 -30.63 -32.19
CA GLY A 387 7.46 -30.91 -33.11
C GLY A 387 7.62 -32.13 -34.00
N GLU A 388 8.83 -32.71 -34.10
CA GLU A 388 9.11 -33.82 -35.02
C GLU A 388 9.33 -35.16 -34.30
N PRO A 389 8.80 -36.30 -34.78
CA PRO A 389 9.10 -37.61 -34.21
C PRO A 389 10.50 -38.07 -34.59
N ALA A 390 11.16 -38.82 -33.70
CA ALA A 390 12.43 -39.47 -34.01
C ALA A 390 12.59 -40.78 -33.24
N THR A 391 13.50 -41.65 -33.69
CA THR A 391 13.82 -42.91 -33.01
C THR A 391 15.27 -42.91 -32.58
N VAL A 392 15.52 -43.07 -31.27
CA VAL A 392 16.87 -43.28 -30.74
C VAL A 392 17.23 -44.74 -30.97
N GLN A 393 18.22 -44.99 -31.82
CA GLN A 393 18.69 -46.34 -32.15
C GLN A 393 20.16 -46.31 -32.63
N GLY A 394 20.86 -47.45 -32.49
CA GLY A 394 22.22 -47.62 -32.99
C GLY A 394 23.32 -46.91 -32.19
N LEU A 395 23.00 -46.37 -31.01
CA LEU A 395 23.98 -45.77 -30.12
C LEU A 395 24.57 -46.85 -29.18
N PRO A 396 25.89 -46.83 -28.90
CA PRO A 396 26.50 -47.76 -27.96
C PRO A 396 25.86 -47.68 -26.57
N THR A 397 25.74 -48.82 -25.88
CA THR A 397 25.31 -48.86 -24.48
C THR A 397 26.24 -48.00 -23.62
N GLY A 398 25.69 -47.09 -22.81
CA GLY A 398 26.50 -46.18 -22.00
C GLY A 398 25.72 -45.02 -21.41
N LEU A 399 26.45 -44.11 -20.74
CA LEU A 399 25.91 -42.89 -20.16
C LEU A 399 26.08 -41.70 -21.12
N TYR A 400 25.03 -40.92 -21.26
CA TYR A 400 24.93 -39.75 -22.14
C TYR A 400 24.33 -38.55 -21.39
N ILE A 401 24.46 -37.37 -21.98
CA ILE A 401 23.76 -36.14 -21.58
C ILE A 401 22.62 -35.90 -22.57
N ALA A 402 21.39 -35.87 -22.08
CA ALA A 402 20.21 -35.52 -22.83
C ALA A 402 19.89 -34.04 -22.59
N HIS A 403 20.04 -33.22 -23.63
CA HIS A 403 19.66 -31.81 -23.64
C HIS A 403 18.26 -31.66 -24.21
N TRP A 404 17.35 -31.16 -23.40
CA TRP A 404 15.95 -30.97 -23.72
C TRP A 404 15.69 -29.51 -24.01
N SER A 405 14.86 -29.21 -25.01
CA SER A 405 14.44 -27.84 -25.33
C SER A 405 12.94 -27.76 -25.61
N LYS A 406 12.32 -26.63 -25.27
CA LYS A 406 10.94 -26.31 -25.61
C LYS A 406 10.71 -24.80 -25.56
N ASP A 407 10.08 -24.21 -26.57
CA ASP A 407 9.70 -22.78 -26.58
C ASP A 407 10.88 -21.84 -26.19
N GLY A 408 12.10 -22.13 -26.68
CA GLY A 408 13.31 -21.35 -26.39
C GLY A 408 13.95 -21.59 -25.00
N ARG A 409 13.38 -22.46 -24.17
CA ARG A 409 13.95 -22.90 -22.88
C ARG A 409 14.71 -24.22 -23.05
N SER A 410 15.65 -24.51 -22.14
CA SER A 410 16.35 -25.80 -22.16
C SER A 410 16.79 -26.30 -20.78
N THR A 411 16.96 -27.61 -20.64
CA THR A 411 17.56 -28.26 -19.47
C THR A 411 18.38 -29.50 -19.89
N THR A 412 19.16 -30.07 -18.98
CA THR A 412 19.94 -31.30 -19.24
C THR A 412 19.68 -32.38 -18.21
N THR A 413 19.57 -33.62 -18.66
CA THR A 413 19.45 -34.80 -17.81
C THR A 413 20.48 -35.86 -18.17
N LYS A 414 20.79 -36.75 -17.23
CA LYS A 414 21.62 -37.94 -17.50
C LYS A 414 20.75 -39.02 -18.11
N LEU A 415 21.19 -39.62 -19.20
CA LEU A 415 20.48 -40.70 -19.90
C LEU A 415 21.40 -41.90 -20.07
N MET A 416 21.00 -43.05 -19.53
CA MET A 416 21.64 -44.33 -19.83
C MET A 416 20.91 -44.98 -21.00
N LEU A 417 21.65 -45.41 -22.02
CA LEU A 417 21.11 -46.16 -23.16
C LEU A 417 21.51 -47.63 -23.06
N TRP A 418 20.56 -48.54 -23.26
CA TRP A 418 20.75 -49.99 -23.30
C TRP A 418 20.43 -50.59 -24.66
#